data_AF-A0A7K0GAW8-F1
#
_entry.id   AF-A0A7K0GAW8-F1
#
_cell.length_a   1.000
_cell.length_b   1.000
_cell.length_c   1.000
_cell.angle_alpha   90.00
_cell.angle_beta   90.00
_cell.angle_gamma   90.00
#
_symmetry.space_group_name_H-M   'P 1'
#
loop_
_entity.id
_entity.type
_entity.pdbx_description
1 polymer ?
#
loop_
_entity_poly.entity_id
_entity_poly.type
_entity_poly.pdbx_seq_one_letter_code
_entity_poly.pdbx_strand_id
1 'polypeptide(L)'
;MAHIGCICGNDVRGNGVETIYRFVSDDLMNEYAETEPFFRLPYLPGEKAEVWLCNECGRAIFFDDGGLRVTRFMRPAGLAEFGQCHEPAKAGVFYNNTVFFDAVDEYFTIESAAGREPDYEFFYKEYAEGRPLLSPSVMQEKVFGNPNRRFPRWTRALLSGSFLAVFDDANGISDAPSRLWLLSEEDMAALRHSDTSTE
;
A
#
# COMPACT_ATOMS: atom_id res chain seq x y z
N MET A 1 -15.38 -19.02 6.03
CA MET A 1 -14.52 -17.87 5.70
C MET A 1 -13.67 -17.59 6.92
N ALA A 2 -12.36 -17.80 6.82
CA ALA A 2 -11.45 -17.50 7.92
C ALA A 2 -11.62 -16.03 8.35
N HIS A 3 -11.64 -15.78 9.66
CA HIS A 3 -11.90 -14.47 10.22
C HIS A 3 -10.80 -13.49 9.78
N ILE A 4 -11.09 -12.61 8.81
CA ILE A 4 -10.32 -11.38 8.62
C ILE A 4 -10.74 -10.43 9.73
N GLY A 5 -10.34 -10.76 10.95
CA GLY A 5 -10.58 -10.02 12.18
C GLY A 5 -9.26 -9.52 12.75
N CYS A 6 -9.29 -8.35 13.37
CA CYS A 6 -8.17 -7.90 14.18
C CYS A 6 -8.12 -8.72 15.48
N ILE A 7 -6.94 -8.98 16.02
CA ILE A 7 -6.76 -9.69 17.31
C ILE A 7 -7.53 -9.02 18.46
N CYS A 8 -7.82 -7.72 18.37
CA CYS A 8 -8.67 -7.02 19.34
C CYS A 8 -10.17 -7.41 19.31
N GLY A 9 -10.57 -8.32 18.41
CA GLY A 9 -11.97 -8.75 18.24
C GLY A 9 -12.76 -7.94 17.22
N ASN A 10 -12.19 -6.88 16.65
CA ASN A 10 -12.85 -6.08 15.62
C ASN A 10 -12.93 -6.83 14.27
N ASP A 11 -14.10 -6.83 13.64
CA ASP A 11 -14.27 -7.29 12.26
C ASP A 11 -13.87 -6.18 11.30
N VAL A 12 -12.62 -6.22 10.83
CA VAL A 12 -12.04 -5.15 10.02
C VAL A 12 -12.68 -5.01 8.63
N ARG A 13 -13.51 -5.98 8.19
CA ARG A 13 -14.33 -5.85 6.99
C ARG A 13 -15.39 -4.75 7.12
N GLY A 14 -15.78 -4.41 8.36
CA GLY A 14 -16.71 -3.33 8.66
C GLY A 14 -16.07 -1.94 8.73
N ASN A 15 -14.75 -1.82 8.65
CA ASN A 15 -14.03 -0.56 8.89
C ASN A 15 -14.19 0.51 7.78
N GLY A 16 -14.84 0.16 6.67
CA GLY A 16 -15.02 1.02 5.50
C GLY A 16 -13.79 1.02 4.58
N VAL A 17 -13.99 1.46 3.33
CA VAL A 17 -12.95 1.44 2.28
C VAL A 17 -11.73 2.35 2.60
N GLU A 18 -11.91 3.33 3.48
CA GLU A 18 -10.89 4.28 3.93
C GLU A 18 -9.74 3.63 4.72
N THR A 19 -9.91 2.39 5.19
CA THR A 19 -8.91 1.70 6.03
C THR A 19 -8.05 0.70 5.27
N ILE A 20 -8.31 0.49 3.97
CA ILE A 20 -7.52 -0.42 3.14
C ILE A 20 -6.48 0.40 2.39
N TYR A 21 -5.22 0.10 2.63
CA TYR A 21 -4.08 0.73 1.98
C TYR A 21 -3.26 -0.30 1.24
N ARG A 22 -2.41 0.17 0.33
CA ARG A 22 -1.36 -0.64 -0.28
C ARG A 22 -0.01 0.05 -0.15
N PHE A 23 1.01 -0.75 0.08
CA PHE A 23 2.40 -0.37 -0.10
C PHE A 23 2.90 -0.92 -1.43
N VAL A 24 3.66 -0.13 -2.17
CA VAL A 24 4.41 -0.53 -3.37
C VAL A 24 5.79 0.12 -3.30
N SER A 25 6.84 -0.69 -3.34
CA SER A 25 8.22 -0.22 -3.30
C SER A 25 8.65 0.47 -4.59
N ASP A 26 9.67 1.33 -4.47
CA ASP A 26 10.32 1.95 -5.62
C ASP A 26 11.02 0.90 -6.49
N ASP A 27 11.66 -0.09 -5.88
CA ASP A 27 12.34 -1.18 -6.59
C ASP A 27 11.38 -1.94 -7.51
N LEU A 28 10.18 -2.27 -7.01
CA LEU A 28 9.16 -2.95 -7.81
C LEU A 28 8.61 -2.05 -8.92
N MET A 29 8.38 -0.77 -8.62
CA MET A 29 7.97 0.19 -9.65
C MET A 29 9.02 0.29 -10.76
N ASN A 30 10.31 0.29 -10.41
CA ASN A 30 11.40 0.37 -11.37
C ASN A 30 11.57 -0.91 -12.18
N GLU A 31 11.41 -2.09 -11.56
CA GLU A 31 11.47 -3.39 -12.26
C GLU A 31 10.39 -3.50 -13.34
N TYR A 32 9.17 -3.05 -13.03
CA TYR A 32 8.00 -3.17 -13.90
C TYR A 32 7.62 -1.85 -14.59
N ALA A 33 8.56 -0.91 -14.69
CA ALA A 33 8.35 0.48 -15.06
C ALA A 33 7.42 0.69 -16.28
N GLU A 34 7.53 -0.17 -17.30
CA GLU A 34 6.73 -0.11 -18.52
C GLU A 34 5.97 -1.41 -18.86
N THR A 35 6.17 -2.47 -18.09
CA THR A 35 5.78 -3.82 -18.51
C THR A 35 4.46 -4.28 -17.90
N GLU A 36 4.02 -3.65 -16.81
CA GLU A 36 2.78 -4.01 -16.11
C GLU A 36 1.98 -2.76 -15.71
N PRO A 37 0.65 -2.86 -15.59
CA PRO A 37 -0.17 -1.80 -15.02
C PRO A 37 0.10 -1.63 -13.51
N PHE A 38 0.21 -0.39 -13.04
CA PHE A 38 0.59 -0.09 -11.65
C PHE A 38 -0.29 -0.76 -10.60
N PHE A 39 -1.61 -0.72 -10.78
CA PHE A 39 -2.55 -1.33 -9.81
C PHE A 39 -2.46 -2.86 -9.77
N ARG A 40 -1.80 -3.46 -10.77
CA ARG A 40 -1.70 -4.91 -10.96
C ARG A 40 -0.27 -5.45 -10.92
N LEU A 41 0.66 -4.64 -10.42
CA LEU A 41 1.98 -5.10 -10.00
C LEU A 41 1.90 -6.36 -9.13
N PRO A 42 2.83 -7.32 -9.29
CA PRO A 42 2.80 -8.57 -8.55
C PRO A 42 3.03 -8.36 -7.05
N TYR A 43 2.48 -9.26 -6.24
CA TYR A 43 2.77 -9.30 -4.80
C TYR A 43 4.07 -10.08 -4.59
N LEU A 44 5.14 -9.34 -4.28
CA LEU A 44 6.43 -9.91 -3.88
C LEU A 44 6.73 -9.51 -2.43
N PRO A 45 7.24 -10.43 -1.58
CA PRO A 45 7.51 -10.16 -0.17
C PRO A 45 8.38 -8.91 0.03
N GLY A 46 7.90 -7.96 0.83
CA GLY A 46 8.60 -6.70 1.12
C GLY A 46 8.47 -5.63 0.03
N GLU A 47 8.03 -5.99 -1.17
CA GLU A 47 7.89 -5.07 -2.31
C GLU A 47 6.47 -4.54 -2.47
N LYS A 48 5.45 -5.39 -2.28
CA LYS A 48 4.04 -4.98 -2.33
C LYS A 48 3.24 -5.67 -1.25
N ALA A 49 2.41 -4.91 -0.55
CA ALA A 49 1.53 -5.43 0.49
C ALA A 49 0.19 -4.71 0.45
N GLU A 50 -0.88 -5.45 0.75
CA GLU A 50 -2.15 -4.85 1.15
C GLU A 50 -2.18 -4.75 2.67
N VAL A 51 -2.64 -3.61 3.18
CA VAL A 51 -2.55 -3.25 4.60
C VAL A 51 -3.89 -2.73 5.07
N TRP A 52 -4.52 -3.44 5.99
CA TRP A 52 -5.81 -3.06 6.57
C TRP A 52 -5.57 -2.46 7.95
N LEU A 53 -6.08 -1.25 8.17
CA LEU A 53 -5.98 -0.56 9.45
C LEU A 53 -7.21 -0.86 10.32
N CYS A 54 -6.98 -1.25 11.56
CA CYS A 54 -8.06 -1.47 12.52
C CYS A 54 -8.53 -0.15 13.12
N ASN A 55 -9.82 0.20 12.98
CA ASN A 55 -10.38 1.42 13.57
C ASN A 55 -10.40 1.41 15.11
N GLU A 56 -10.48 0.24 15.73
CA GLU A 56 -10.58 0.12 17.20
C GLU A 56 -9.23 0.28 17.91
N CYS A 57 -8.16 -0.34 17.38
CA CYS A 57 -6.85 -0.36 18.05
C CYS A 57 -5.69 0.16 17.21
N GLY A 58 -5.96 0.64 15.99
CA GLY A 58 -4.96 1.20 15.08
C GLY A 58 -3.99 0.19 14.48
N ARG A 59 -4.07 -1.11 14.80
CA ARG A 59 -3.19 -2.14 14.24
C ARG A 59 -3.22 -2.15 12.71
N ALA A 60 -2.05 -2.33 12.12
CA ALA A 60 -1.89 -2.63 10.71
C ALA A 60 -1.87 -4.15 10.51
N ILE A 61 -2.74 -4.63 9.62
CA ILE A 61 -2.92 -6.04 9.29
C ILE A 61 -2.44 -6.22 7.86
N PHE A 62 -1.38 -7.01 7.67
CA PHE A 62 -0.72 -7.15 6.37
C PHE A 62 -1.18 -8.40 5.64
N PHE A 63 -1.27 -8.26 4.33
CA PHE A 63 -1.46 -9.32 3.36
C PHE A 63 -0.38 -9.14 2.29
N ASP A 64 0.78 -9.76 2.52
CA ASP A 64 1.91 -9.70 1.58
C ASP A 64 1.67 -10.57 0.32
N ASP A 65 0.57 -11.33 0.27
CA ASP A 65 0.21 -12.26 -0.81
C ASP A 65 -1.01 -11.82 -1.65
N GLY A 66 -1.44 -10.58 -1.51
CA GLY A 66 -2.58 -10.04 -2.27
C GLY A 66 -3.94 -10.36 -1.66
N GLY A 67 -4.01 -10.47 -0.34
CA GLY A 67 -5.26 -10.58 0.40
C GLY A 67 -5.71 -12.02 0.65
N LEU A 68 -4.85 -13.02 0.43
CA LEU A 68 -5.21 -14.42 0.63
C LEU A 68 -5.20 -14.80 2.11
N ARG A 69 -4.21 -14.33 2.88
CA ARG A 69 -4.15 -14.52 4.33
C ARG A 69 -3.43 -13.37 5.03
N VAL A 70 -3.71 -13.22 6.32
CA VAL A 70 -2.95 -12.33 7.18
C VAL A 70 -1.53 -12.89 7.31
N THR A 71 -0.53 -12.10 6.93
CA THR A 71 0.88 -12.49 7.01
C THR A 71 1.56 -11.93 8.25
N ARG A 72 1.12 -10.77 8.74
CA ARG A 72 1.66 -10.14 9.96
C ARG A 72 0.76 -9.04 10.54
N PHE A 73 0.93 -8.83 11.83
CA PHE A 73 0.32 -7.74 12.59
C PHE A 73 1.40 -6.77 13.08
N MET A 74 1.14 -5.48 12.91
CA MET A 74 1.96 -4.43 13.50
C MET A 74 1.10 -3.50 14.36
N ARG A 75 1.62 -3.09 15.51
CA ARG A 75 0.97 -2.19 16.47
C ARG A 75 1.43 -0.76 16.25
N PRO A 76 0.56 0.25 16.41
CA PRO A 76 0.99 1.65 16.45
C PRO A 76 2.08 1.83 17.51
N ALA A 77 3.13 2.57 17.17
CA ALA A 77 4.25 2.86 18.05
C ALA A 77 4.55 4.36 18.10
N GLY A 78 5.27 4.79 19.13
CA GLY A 78 5.73 6.17 19.26
C GLY A 78 6.84 6.49 18.25
N LEU A 79 6.85 7.70 17.71
CA LEU A 79 7.82 8.11 16.69
C LEU A 79 9.28 8.07 17.18
N ALA A 80 9.51 8.21 18.49
CA ALA A 80 10.84 8.08 19.09
C ALA A 80 11.43 6.67 18.95
N GLU A 81 10.61 5.65 18.72
CA GLU A 81 11.03 4.26 18.54
C GLU A 81 11.59 4.03 17.13
N PHE A 82 11.30 4.92 16.16
CA PHE A 82 11.80 4.78 14.79
C PHE A 82 13.32 4.80 14.70
N GLY A 83 14.00 5.58 15.55
CA GLY A 83 15.47 5.64 15.60
C GLY A 83 16.14 4.33 16.02
N GLN A 84 15.37 3.35 16.51
CA GLN A 84 15.84 2.02 16.89
C GLN A 84 15.58 0.97 15.79
N CYS A 85 14.90 1.35 14.71
CA CYS A 85 14.68 0.51 13.55
C CYS A 85 15.93 0.51 12.66
N HIS A 86 16.70 -0.58 12.70
CA HIS A 86 17.93 -0.71 11.92
C HIS A 86 17.85 -1.75 10.79
N GLU A 87 16.70 -2.39 10.63
CA GLU A 87 16.51 -3.40 9.60
C GLU A 87 16.46 -2.78 8.19
N PRO A 88 16.95 -3.51 7.16
CA PRO A 88 16.76 -3.11 5.78
C PRO A 88 15.29 -2.89 5.48
N ALA A 89 14.98 -1.70 4.96
CA ALA A 89 13.63 -1.31 4.58
C ALA A 89 13.58 -0.89 3.11
N LYS A 90 12.43 -1.13 2.49
CA LYS A 90 12.11 -0.68 1.13
C LYS A 90 11.41 0.66 1.20
N ALA A 91 11.92 1.62 0.44
CA ALA A 91 11.21 2.86 0.18
C ALA A 91 10.13 2.64 -0.88
N GLY A 92 9.03 3.39 -0.75
CA GLY A 92 7.92 3.26 -1.67
C GLY A 92 6.79 4.23 -1.41
N VAL A 93 5.66 3.96 -2.07
CA VAL A 93 4.41 4.68 -1.89
C VAL A 93 3.44 3.87 -1.04
N PHE A 94 2.73 4.56 -0.15
CA PHE A 94 1.66 4.02 0.67
C PHE A 94 0.38 4.79 0.37
N TYR A 95 -0.63 4.13 -0.20
CA TYR A 95 -1.84 4.78 -0.68
C TYR A 95 -3.11 4.05 -0.26
N ASN A 96 -4.18 4.79 0.00
CA ASN A 96 -5.50 4.21 0.24
C ASN A 96 -6.02 3.58 -1.05
N ASN A 97 -6.53 2.35 -0.99
CA ASN A 97 -6.97 1.59 -2.16
C ASN A 97 -8.02 2.33 -2.98
N THR A 98 -9.06 2.88 -2.36
CA THR A 98 -10.24 3.41 -3.06
C THR A 98 -10.10 4.89 -3.38
N VAL A 99 -9.85 5.73 -2.38
CA VAL A 99 -9.80 7.19 -2.57
C VAL A 99 -8.68 7.61 -3.52
N PHE A 100 -7.52 6.95 -3.44
CA PHE A 100 -6.44 7.25 -4.37
C PHE A 100 -6.79 6.79 -5.78
N PHE A 101 -7.34 5.58 -5.93
CA PHE A 101 -7.75 5.04 -7.22
C PHE A 101 -8.79 5.94 -7.90
N ASP A 102 -9.86 6.29 -7.20
CA ASP A 102 -10.94 7.13 -7.74
C ASP A 102 -10.39 8.49 -8.21
N ALA A 103 -9.46 9.08 -7.46
CA ALA A 103 -8.84 10.36 -7.82
C ALA A 103 -7.91 10.26 -9.04
N VAL A 104 -7.28 9.10 -9.26
CA VAL A 104 -6.44 8.81 -10.43
C VAL A 104 -7.31 8.53 -11.66
N ASP A 105 -8.36 7.73 -11.49
CA ASP A 105 -9.35 7.43 -12.54
C ASP A 105 -10.04 8.70 -13.05
N GLU A 106 -10.51 9.55 -12.13
CA GLU A 106 -11.13 10.84 -12.47
C GLU A 106 -10.15 11.74 -13.24
N TYR A 107 -8.89 11.81 -12.78
CA TYR A 107 -7.86 12.63 -13.44
C TYR A 107 -7.65 12.20 -14.89
N PHE A 108 -7.35 10.92 -15.14
CA PHE A 108 -7.06 10.45 -16.49
C PHE A 108 -8.30 10.46 -17.39
N THR A 109 -9.50 10.23 -16.82
CA THR A 109 -10.77 10.40 -17.56
C THR A 109 -10.93 11.84 -18.07
N ILE A 110 -10.67 12.84 -17.23
CA ILE A 110 -10.77 14.26 -17.60
C ILE A 110 -9.69 14.64 -18.63
N GLU A 111 -8.44 14.21 -18.41
CA GLU A 111 -7.32 14.54 -19.30
C GLU A 111 -7.48 13.88 -20.69
N SER A 112 -7.96 12.64 -20.73
CA SER A 112 -8.26 11.92 -21.97
C SER A 112 -9.42 12.56 -22.74
N ALA A 113 -10.51 12.92 -22.05
CA ALA A 113 -11.62 13.65 -22.67
C ALA A 113 -11.19 15.01 -23.26
N ALA A 114 -10.17 15.63 -22.67
CA ALA A 114 -9.58 16.87 -23.17
C ALA A 114 -8.48 16.67 -24.23
N GLY A 115 -8.16 15.42 -24.59
CA GLY A 115 -7.13 15.08 -25.58
C GLY A 115 -5.70 15.38 -25.15
N ARG A 116 -5.43 15.50 -23.84
CA ARG A 116 -4.10 15.80 -23.28
C ARG A 116 -3.32 14.56 -22.89
N GLU A 117 -4.01 13.49 -22.51
CA GLU A 117 -3.45 12.18 -22.19
C GLU A 117 -4.19 11.09 -22.98
N PRO A 118 -3.60 9.92 -23.23
CA PRO A 118 -4.31 8.80 -23.84
C PRO A 118 -5.29 8.15 -22.84
N ASP A 119 -6.23 7.36 -23.38
CA ASP A 119 -7.01 6.42 -22.57
C ASP A 119 -6.12 5.24 -22.17
N TYR A 120 -5.67 5.20 -20.92
CA TYR A 120 -4.76 4.18 -20.41
C TYR A 120 -5.51 2.91 -19.98
N GLU A 121 -4.86 1.75 -20.09
CA GLU A 121 -5.30 0.51 -19.46
C GLU A 121 -4.75 0.38 -18.03
N PHE A 122 -5.66 0.31 -17.04
CA PHE A 122 -5.33 0.43 -15.61
C PHE A 122 -4.93 -0.89 -14.95
N PHE A 123 -5.38 -2.02 -15.49
CA PHE A 123 -5.39 -3.27 -14.75
C PHE A 123 -4.80 -4.43 -15.53
N TYR A 124 -5.18 -4.62 -16.78
CA TYR A 124 -4.89 -5.86 -17.48
C TYR A 124 -4.29 -5.60 -18.85
N LYS A 125 -2.98 -5.87 -18.99
CA LYS A 125 -2.28 -5.68 -20.26
C LYS A 125 -2.90 -6.49 -21.40
N GLU A 126 -3.48 -7.65 -21.09
CA GLU A 126 -4.18 -8.51 -22.05
C GLU A 126 -5.48 -7.88 -22.59
N TYR A 127 -6.05 -6.89 -21.89
CA TYR A 127 -7.26 -6.16 -22.28
C TYR A 127 -6.97 -4.72 -22.72
N ALA A 128 -5.69 -4.37 -22.92
CA ALA A 128 -5.31 -3.04 -23.34
C ALA A 128 -5.84 -2.69 -24.73
N GLU A 129 -6.04 -3.67 -25.62
CA GLU A 129 -6.55 -3.46 -26.98
C GLU A 129 -5.77 -2.38 -27.77
N GLY A 130 -4.45 -2.31 -27.55
CA GLY A 130 -3.56 -1.33 -28.18
C GLY A 130 -3.46 0.01 -27.44
N ARG A 131 -4.21 0.20 -26.35
CA ARG A 131 -4.05 1.34 -25.43
C ARG A 131 -2.73 1.22 -24.65
N PRO A 132 -2.08 2.35 -24.32
CA PRO A 132 -0.94 2.34 -23.43
C PRO A 132 -1.36 1.91 -22.01
N LEU A 133 -0.43 1.33 -21.25
CA LEU A 133 -0.69 0.97 -19.86
C LEU A 133 -0.56 2.20 -18.96
N LEU A 134 -1.38 2.26 -17.90
CA LEU A 134 -1.07 3.10 -16.75
C LEU A 134 0.07 2.46 -15.95
N SER A 135 1.28 2.54 -16.51
CA SER A 135 2.48 1.89 -16.01
C SER A 135 3.04 2.61 -14.77
N PRO A 136 3.94 1.98 -13.99
CA PRO A 136 4.62 2.65 -12.90
C PRO A 136 5.35 3.93 -13.33
N SER A 137 5.97 3.98 -14.51
CA SER A 137 6.58 5.21 -15.03
C SER A 137 5.56 6.33 -15.23
N VAL A 138 4.40 6.02 -15.82
CA VAL A 138 3.32 7.00 -15.99
C VAL A 138 2.82 7.48 -14.63
N MET A 139 2.65 6.57 -13.66
CA MET A 139 2.26 6.94 -12.30
C MET A 139 3.33 7.82 -11.61
N GLN A 140 4.61 7.50 -11.78
CA GLN A 140 5.71 8.32 -11.25
C GLN A 140 5.70 9.73 -11.85
N GLU A 141 5.52 9.88 -13.15
CA GLU A 141 5.51 11.18 -13.82
C GLU A 141 4.23 11.98 -13.55
N LYS A 142 3.07 11.36 -13.78
CA LYS A 142 1.77 12.04 -13.89
C LYS A 142 0.99 12.10 -12.59
N VAL A 143 1.34 11.26 -11.61
CA VAL A 143 0.60 11.17 -10.34
C VAL A 143 1.50 11.53 -9.16
N PHE A 144 2.56 10.77 -8.92
CA PHE A 144 3.43 10.98 -7.75
C PHE A 144 4.35 12.20 -7.90
N GLY A 145 4.88 12.43 -9.10
CA GLY A 145 5.75 13.54 -9.44
C GLY A 145 5.03 14.75 -10.04
N ASN A 146 3.69 14.77 -10.03
CA ASN A 146 2.92 15.84 -10.68
C ASN A 146 3.07 17.17 -9.92
N PRO A 147 3.67 18.22 -10.52
CA PRO A 147 3.87 19.48 -9.84
C PRO A 147 2.59 20.32 -9.74
N ASN A 148 1.57 20.01 -10.54
CA ASN A 148 0.37 20.81 -10.71
C ASN A 148 -0.84 20.26 -9.94
N ARG A 149 -0.79 18.98 -9.54
CA ARG A 149 -1.90 18.30 -8.84
C ARG A 149 -1.37 17.42 -7.72
N ARG A 150 -1.88 17.63 -6.52
CA ARG A 150 -1.65 16.71 -5.39
C ARG A 150 -2.81 15.72 -5.31
N PHE A 151 -2.52 14.45 -5.52
CA PHE A 151 -3.51 13.38 -5.37
C PHE A 151 -3.75 13.08 -3.88
N PRO A 152 -5.00 12.78 -3.48
CA PRO A 152 -5.33 12.52 -2.08
C PRO A 152 -4.83 11.14 -1.63
N ARG A 153 -4.67 10.98 -0.32
CA ARG A 153 -4.52 9.68 0.37
C ARG A 153 -3.40 8.77 -0.14
N TRP A 154 -2.33 9.32 -0.68
CA TRP A 154 -1.06 8.62 -0.85
C TRP A 154 0.06 9.39 -0.16
N THR A 155 1.14 8.69 0.18
CA THR A 155 2.35 9.32 0.68
C THR A 155 3.58 8.40 0.58
N ARG A 156 4.76 8.87 0.97
CA ARG A 156 5.99 8.09 1.05
C ARG A 156 6.01 7.22 2.30
N ALA A 157 6.59 6.03 2.17
CA ALA A 157 6.72 5.07 3.26
C ALA A 157 8.02 4.27 3.18
N LEU A 158 8.42 3.74 4.34
CA LEU A 158 9.42 2.70 4.50
C LEU A 158 8.75 1.45 5.06
N LEU A 159 8.95 0.32 4.41
CA LEU A 159 8.46 -0.98 4.85
C LEU A 159 9.63 -1.95 5.03
N SER A 160 9.72 -2.57 6.20
CA SER A 160 10.64 -3.69 6.47
C SER A 160 9.85 -4.92 6.94
N GLY A 161 10.55 -5.97 7.36
CA GLY A 161 9.93 -7.10 8.06
C GLY A 161 9.29 -6.70 9.40
N SER A 162 9.95 -5.80 10.14
CA SER A 162 9.61 -5.42 11.51
C SER A 162 8.85 -4.10 11.66
N PHE A 163 8.78 -3.25 10.65
CA PHE A 163 8.08 -1.97 10.76
C PHE A 163 7.47 -1.46 9.46
N LEU A 164 6.47 -0.59 9.62
CA LEU A 164 5.96 0.30 8.58
C LEU A 164 6.03 1.74 9.11
N ALA A 165 6.76 2.59 8.42
CA ALA A 165 6.87 4.01 8.71
C ALA A 165 6.30 4.81 7.54
N VAL A 166 5.36 5.70 7.84
CA VAL A 166 4.67 6.54 6.86
C VAL A 166 5.01 8.00 7.13
N PHE A 167 5.32 8.74 6.09
CA PHE A 167 5.72 10.15 6.14
C PHE A 167 4.55 10.99 5.62
N ASP A 168 4.29 12.21 6.11
CA ASP A 168 3.16 13.03 5.60
C ASP A 168 3.54 13.86 4.37
N ASP A 169 4.84 13.95 4.07
CA ASP A 169 5.34 14.68 2.93
C ASP A 169 5.43 13.77 1.69
N ALA A 170 4.68 14.13 0.66
CA ALA A 170 4.79 13.48 -0.65
C ALA A 170 6.14 13.77 -1.32
N ASN A 171 6.84 14.83 -0.90
CA ASN A 171 8.13 15.25 -1.47
C ASN A 171 9.33 14.42 -0.98
N GLY A 172 9.15 13.50 -0.02
CA GLY A 172 10.25 12.63 0.38
C GLY A 172 10.09 11.95 1.74
N ILE A 173 11.14 11.24 2.12
CA ILE A 173 11.28 10.60 3.43
C ILE A 173 12.05 11.59 4.32
N SER A 174 11.38 12.12 5.34
CA SER A 174 11.99 12.97 6.38
C SER A 174 12.66 12.16 7.48
N ASP A 175 13.40 12.83 8.36
CA ASP A 175 14.09 12.18 9.50
C ASP A 175 13.13 11.49 10.48
N ALA A 176 11.88 11.94 10.56
CA ALA A 176 10.84 11.36 11.41
C ALA A 176 9.58 11.03 10.61
N PRO A 177 8.99 9.82 10.76
CA PRO A 177 7.70 9.48 10.18
C PRO A 177 6.56 10.20 10.90
N SER A 178 5.41 10.37 10.22
CA SER A 178 4.17 10.85 10.84
C SER A 178 3.42 9.73 11.56
N ARG A 179 3.57 8.49 11.08
CA ARG A 179 2.98 7.29 11.69
C ARG A 179 3.97 6.14 11.63
N LEU A 180 4.02 5.37 12.70
CA LEU A 180 4.88 4.20 12.84
C LEU A 180 4.06 3.01 13.34
N TRP A 181 4.29 1.87 12.74
CA TRP A 181 3.85 0.58 13.24
C TRP A 181 5.03 -0.36 13.39
N LEU A 182 5.09 -1.09 14.50
CA LEU A 182 6.12 -2.08 14.80
C LEU A 182 5.49 -3.47 14.88
N LEU A 183 6.21 -4.47 14.40
CA LEU A 183 5.85 -5.88 14.50
C LEU A 183 5.67 -6.26 15.97
N SER A 184 4.58 -6.96 16.26
CA SER A 184 4.31 -7.46 17.60
C SER A 184 4.54 -8.96 17.64
N GLU A 185 5.62 -9.40 18.29
CA GLU A 185 5.91 -10.82 18.48
C GLU A 185 4.76 -11.58 19.16
N GLU A 186 4.08 -10.93 20.10
CA GLU A 186 2.89 -11.46 20.77
C GLU A 186 1.73 -11.68 19.78
N ASP A 187 1.40 -10.68 18.96
CA ASP A 187 0.35 -10.81 17.94
C ASP A 187 0.73 -11.85 16.88
N MET A 188 2.01 -11.94 16.53
CA MET A 188 2.55 -12.94 15.60
C MET A 188 2.48 -14.36 16.17
N ALA A 189 2.70 -14.54 17.48
CA ALA A 189 2.51 -15.83 18.15
C ALA A 189 1.04 -16.25 18.12
N ALA A 190 0.11 -15.31 18.37
CA ALA A 190 -1.33 -15.57 18.29
C ALA A 190 -1.77 -16.02 16.88
N LEU A 191 -1.24 -15.39 15.83
CA LEU A 191 -1.50 -15.76 14.44
C LEU A 191 -1.05 -17.20 14.11
N ARG A 192 0.13 -17.61 14.59
CA ARG A 192 0.63 -18.99 14.38
C ARG A 192 -0.26 -20.03 15.06
N HIS A 193 -0.79 -19.72 16.24
CA HIS A 193 -1.67 -20.63 16.96
C HIS A 193 -3.06 -20.78 16.31
N SER A 194 -3.57 -19.73 15.65
CA SER A 194 -4.82 -19.85 14.88
C SER A 194 -4.68 -20.74 13.65
N ASP A 195 -3.52 -20.72 12.97
CA ASP A 195 -3.28 -21.57 11.79
C ASP A 195 -3.15 -23.05 12.16
N THR A 196 -2.62 -23.37 13.34
CA THR A 196 -2.50 -24.75 13.85
C THR A 196 -3.81 -25.35 14.39
N SER A 197 -4.84 -24.52 14.61
CA SER A 197 -6.12 -24.97 15.18
C SER A 197 -7.13 -25.41 14.10
N THR A 198 -6.72 -25.41 12.83
CA THR A 198 -7.54 -25.76 11.66
C THR A 198 -7.15 -27.09 11.00
N GLU A 199 -6.26 -27.89 11.60
CA GLU A 199 -6.03 -29.31 11.26
C GLU A 199 -6.84 -30.25 12.16
#